data_AF-A0A4W4FIB8-F1
#
_entry.id   AF-A0A4W4FIB8-F1
#
_cell.length_a   1.000
_cell.length_b   1.000
_cell.length_c   1.000
_cell.angle_alpha   90.00
_cell.angle_beta   90.00
_cell.angle_gamma   90.00
#
_symmetry.space_group_name_H-M   'P 1'
#
loop_
_entity.id
_entity.type
_entity.pdbx_description
1 polymer ?
#
loop_
_entity_poly.entity_id
_entity_poly.type
_entity_poly.pdbx_seq_one_letter_code
_entity_poly.pdbx_strand_id
1 'polypeptide(L)'
;MSGRGKKTIAAAKTKLPVSRSVRAGLQFPVGRIARLLRKGNYAHRIGNGAAVYLTAVLEYLCAEVLELAGNASRDNKKLRIAPRHIQLAVRNDDELNTLLGGVTISEGGVLPNIQAQLLPKKTKTLREANSSKDIQSQEF
;
A
#
# COMPACT_ATOMS: atom_id res chain seq x y z
N MET A 1 43.47 32.30 29.56
CA MET A 1 43.84 32.17 28.14
C MET A 1 43.04 31.03 27.52
N SER A 2 42.18 31.38 26.54
CA SER A 2 41.55 30.50 25.53
C SER A 2 40.57 29.41 26.01
N GLY A 3 39.38 29.82 26.43
CA GLY A 3 38.18 28.98 26.31
C GLY A 3 37.82 28.86 24.83
N ARG A 4 37.88 27.64 24.27
CA ARG A 4 37.52 27.36 22.87
C ARG A 4 36.00 27.36 22.73
N GLY A 5 35.42 28.56 22.76
CA GLY A 5 34.05 28.81 22.37
C GLY A 5 33.81 28.29 20.96
N LYS A 6 32.69 27.61 20.77
CA LYS A 6 32.18 27.08 19.50
C LYS A 6 32.35 28.16 18.42
N LYS A 7 33.32 27.97 17.52
CA LYS A 7 33.57 28.87 16.38
C LYS A 7 32.24 29.09 15.67
N THR A 8 31.70 30.29 15.78
CA THR A 8 30.72 30.83 14.84
C THR A 8 31.47 31.01 13.54
N ILE A 9 31.53 29.94 12.74
CA ILE A 9 32.13 29.98 11.41
C ILE A 9 31.33 31.03 10.63
N ALA A 10 32.07 32.02 10.12
CA ALA A 10 31.60 33.06 9.22
C ALA A 10 30.68 32.47 8.13
N ALA A 11 29.68 33.25 7.72
CA ALA A 11 28.61 32.89 6.78
C ALA A 11 29.10 32.10 5.55
N ALA A 12 29.25 30.78 5.73
CA ALA A 12 29.39 29.84 4.64
C ALA A 12 28.05 29.86 3.91
N LYS A 13 28.05 30.13 2.60
CA LYS A 13 26.89 30.08 1.69
C LYS A 13 25.87 29.08 2.24
N THR A 14 24.79 29.58 2.85
CA THR A 14 23.83 28.78 3.60
C THR A 14 23.25 27.77 2.63
N LYS A 15 23.73 26.52 2.70
CA LYS A 15 23.15 25.42 1.92
C LYS A 15 21.64 25.44 2.19
N LEU A 16 20.85 25.39 1.12
CA LEU A 16 19.40 25.36 1.24
C LEU A 16 19.00 24.25 2.23
N PRO A 17 18.05 24.53 3.13
CA PRO A 17 17.63 23.55 4.13
C PRO A 17 17.05 22.32 3.42
N VAL A 18 17.78 21.20 3.47
CA VAL A 18 17.31 19.92 2.93
C VAL A 18 16.27 19.33 3.88
N SER A 19 15.13 18.92 3.35
CA SER A 19 14.05 18.31 4.13
C SER A 19 14.48 16.99 4.75
N ARG A 20 13.85 16.60 5.87
CA ARG A 20 14.10 15.29 6.50
C ARG A 20 13.71 14.12 5.61
N SER A 21 12.68 14.27 4.78
CA SER A 21 12.28 13.27 3.78
C SER A 21 13.38 13.04 2.74
N VAL A 22 13.91 14.11 2.15
CA VAL A 22 14.99 14.03 1.16
C VAL A 22 16.25 13.41 1.77
N ARG A 23 16.60 13.78 3.02
CA ARG A 23 17.74 13.16 3.73
C ARG A 23 17.54 11.67 4.02
N ALA A 24 16.30 11.22 4.18
CA ALA A 24 15.95 9.84 4.45
C ALA A 24 15.68 9.02 3.17
N GLY A 25 15.67 9.65 1.99
CA GLY A 25 15.32 8.98 0.74
C GLY A 25 13.84 8.60 0.62
N LEU A 26 12.96 9.28 1.35
CA LEU A 26 11.51 8.98 1.38
C LEU A 26 10.71 10.00 0.57
N GLN A 27 9.70 9.53 -0.15
CA GLN A 27 8.70 10.39 -0.80
C GLN A 27 7.70 10.95 0.21
N PHE A 28 7.37 10.17 1.25
CA PHE A 28 6.41 10.57 2.27
C PHE A 28 6.96 11.65 3.22
N PRO A 29 6.08 12.49 3.79
CA PRO A 29 6.50 13.68 4.54
C PRO A 29 6.89 13.38 6.00
N VAL A 30 8.15 13.04 6.25
CA VAL A 30 8.72 12.77 7.59
C VAL A 30 8.41 13.90 8.59
N GLY A 31 8.49 15.16 8.12
CA GLY A 31 8.19 16.33 8.96
C GLY A 31 6.74 16.37 9.45
N ARG A 32 5.79 15.97 8.60
CA ARG A 32 4.36 15.92 8.93
C ARG A 32 4.07 14.77 9.89
N ILE A 33 4.62 13.58 9.63
CA ILE A 33 4.47 12.41 10.51
C ILE A 33 5.03 12.71 11.90
N ALA A 34 6.21 13.34 12.00
CA ALA A 34 6.77 13.76 13.28
C ALA A 34 5.83 14.71 14.07
N ARG A 35 5.16 15.63 13.39
CA ARG A 35 4.18 16.54 14.01
C ARG A 35 2.93 15.79 14.47
N LEU A 36 2.42 14.87 13.65
CA LEU A 36 1.25 14.04 13.99
C LEU A 36 1.53 13.14 15.20
N LEU A 37 2.72 12.52 15.27
CA LEU A 37 3.13 11.72 16.44
C LEU A 37 3.17 12.54 17.74
N ARG A 38 3.64 13.78 17.69
CA ARG A 38 3.63 14.67 18.88
C ARG A 38 2.20 15.10 19.25
N LYS A 39 1.36 15.41 18.26
CA LYS A 39 -0.04 15.83 18.49
C LYS A 39 -0.90 14.67 19.02
N GLY A 40 -0.58 13.43 18.66
CA GLY A 40 -1.34 12.24 19.06
C GLY A 40 -1.14 11.79 20.51
N ASN A 41 -0.26 12.46 21.29
CA ASN A 41 -0.02 12.14 22.70
C ASN A 41 0.34 10.67 22.98
N TYR A 42 0.97 9.97 22.02
CA TYR A 42 1.36 8.56 22.16
C TYR A 42 2.45 8.33 23.22
N ALA A 43 3.29 9.34 23.47
CA ALA A 43 4.33 9.32 24.49
C ALA A 43 4.76 10.76 24.86
N HIS A 44 5.35 10.93 26.04
CA HIS A 44 5.87 12.22 26.49
C HIS A 44 6.98 12.79 25.59
N ARG A 45 7.81 11.92 25.00
CA ARG A 45 8.84 12.31 24.02
C ARG A 45 8.80 11.37 22.82
N ILE A 46 8.95 11.95 21.63
CA ILE A 46 9.09 11.22 20.37
C ILE A 46 10.52 11.36 19.87
N GLY A 47 11.22 10.23 19.72
CA GLY A 47 12.57 10.18 19.19
C GLY A 47 12.62 10.60 17.72
N ASN A 48 13.76 11.18 17.27
CA ASN A 48 13.89 11.67 15.90
C ASN A 48 13.82 10.55 14.85
N GLY A 49 14.36 9.36 15.17
CA GLY A 49 14.32 8.20 14.28
C GLY A 49 12.92 7.57 14.13
N ALA A 50 12.07 7.68 15.15
CA ALA A 50 10.73 7.09 15.14
C ALA A 50 9.87 7.62 13.98
N ALA A 51 9.93 8.93 13.74
CA ALA A 51 9.20 9.53 12.62
C ALA A 51 9.73 9.08 11.26
N VAL A 52 11.03 8.88 11.11
CA VAL A 52 11.62 8.38 9.85
C VAL A 52 11.19 6.95 9.60
N TYR A 53 11.34 6.09 10.61
CA TYR A 53 10.99 4.67 10.53
C TYR A 53 9.50 4.47 10.18
N LEU A 54 8.60 5.11 10.93
CA LEU A 54 7.17 5.03 10.64
C LEU A 54 6.83 5.57 9.25
N THR A 55 7.49 6.65 8.81
CA THR A 55 7.26 7.20 7.46
C THR A 55 7.65 6.18 6.39
N ALA A 56 8.79 5.50 6.55
CA ALA A 56 9.23 4.47 5.62
C ALA A 56 8.26 3.28 5.56
N VAL A 57 7.76 2.82 6.71
CA VAL A 57 6.76 1.73 6.77
C VAL A 57 5.46 2.12 6.07
N LEU A 58 4.97 3.35 6.29
CA LEU A 58 3.77 3.85 5.63
C LEU A 58 3.95 3.99 4.11
N GLU A 59 5.13 4.42 3.67
CA GLU A 59 5.47 4.51 2.25
C GLU A 59 5.52 3.12 1.60
N TYR A 60 6.15 2.16 2.27
CA TYR A 60 6.21 0.76 1.83
C TYR A 60 4.81 0.14 1.68
N LEU A 61 3.98 0.20 2.72
CA LEU A 61 2.62 -0.35 2.67
C LEU A 61 1.76 0.31 1.59
N CYS A 62 1.92 1.63 1.37
CA CYS A 62 1.23 2.33 0.30
C CYS A 62 1.68 1.84 -1.08
N ALA A 63 2.99 1.67 -1.27
CA ALA A 63 3.56 1.15 -2.51
C ALA A 63 3.06 -0.26 -2.81
N GLU A 64 3.03 -1.15 -1.81
CA GLU A 64 2.56 -2.54 -1.96
C GLU A 64 1.09 -2.59 -2.42
N VAL A 65 0.21 -1.84 -1.74
CA VAL A 65 -1.21 -1.76 -2.13
C VAL A 65 -1.36 -1.18 -3.53
N LEU A 66 -0.58 -0.15 -3.90
CA LEU A 66 -0.65 0.47 -5.22
C LEU A 66 -0.12 -0.43 -6.34
N GLU A 67 0.92 -1.21 -6.08
CA GLU A 67 1.49 -2.18 -7.03
C GLU A 67 0.43 -3.24 -7.38
N LEU A 68 -0.13 -3.89 -6.36
CA LEU A 68 -1.16 -4.93 -6.55
C LEU A 68 -2.45 -4.36 -7.15
N ALA A 69 -2.89 -3.17 -6.71
CA ALA A 69 -4.07 -2.51 -7.29
C ALA A 69 -3.81 -2.04 -8.73
N GLY A 70 -2.58 -1.68 -9.07
CA GLY A 70 -2.14 -1.38 -10.43
C GLY A 70 -2.24 -2.61 -11.33
N ASN A 71 -1.78 -3.76 -10.85
CA ASN A 71 -1.91 -5.05 -11.53
C ASN A 71 -3.39 -5.42 -11.73
N ALA A 72 -4.22 -5.35 -10.68
CA ALA A 72 -5.65 -5.60 -10.79
C ALA A 72 -6.37 -4.63 -11.77
N SER A 73 -5.95 -3.36 -11.82
CA SER A 73 -6.47 -2.40 -12.80
C SER A 73 -6.10 -2.81 -14.23
N ARG A 74 -4.85 -3.23 -14.43
CA ARG A 74 -4.34 -3.67 -15.73
C ARG A 74 -5.06 -4.93 -16.23
N ASP A 75 -5.30 -5.89 -15.35
CA ASP A 75 -6.03 -7.13 -15.66
C ASP A 75 -7.47 -6.85 -16.09
N ASN A 76 -8.09 -5.85 -15.47
CA ASN A 76 -9.40 -5.32 -15.85
C ASN A 76 -9.37 -4.42 -17.10
N LYS A 77 -8.22 -4.32 -17.77
CA LYS A 77 -8.01 -3.48 -18.97
C LYS A 77 -8.33 -2.00 -18.72
N LYS A 78 -8.04 -1.50 -17.51
CA LYS A 78 -8.21 -0.10 -17.11
C LYS A 78 -6.86 0.54 -16.80
N LEU A 79 -6.74 1.82 -17.13
CA LEU A 79 -5.54 2.63 -16.85
C LEU A 79 -5.60 3.37 -15.51
N ARG A 80 -6.75 3.35 -14.82
CA ARG A 80 -6.97 4.07 -13.57
C ARG A 80 -7.38 3.10 -12.47
N ILE A 81 -6.65 3.16 -11.35
CA ILE A 81 -7.01 2.46 -10.12
C ILE A 81 -8.35 3.02 -9.60
N ALA A 82 -9.27 2.12 -9.28
CA ALA A 82 -10.58 2.40 -8.69
C ALA A 82 -10.73 1.62 -7.38
N PRO A 83 -11.72 1.93 -6.52
CA PRO A 83 -11.90 1.21 -5.25
C PRO A 83 -12.02 -0.31 -5.43
N ARG A 84 -12.65 -0.77 -6.52
CA ARG A 84 -12.68 -2.19 -6.91
C ARG A 84 -11.29 -2.81 -7.02
N HIS A 85 -10.33 -2.12 -7.64
CA HIS A 85 -8.97 -2.64 -7.83
C HIS A 85 -8.23 -2.75 -6.50
N ILE A 86 -8.42 -1.80 -5.58
CA ILE A 86 -7.87 -1.86 -4.23
C ILE A 86 -8.49 -3.03 -3.45
N GLN A 87 -9.81 -3.23 -3.54
CA GLN A 87 -10.47 -4.37 -2.89
C GLN A 87 -9.94 -5.70 -3.42
N LEU A 88 -9.81 -5.86 -4.74
CA LEU A 88 -9.28 -7.09 -5.34
C LEU A 88 -7.83 -7.34 -4.89
N ALA A 89 -6.98 -6.31 -4.91
CA ALA A 89 -5.60 -6.41 -4.46
C ALA A 89 -5.50 -6.84 -2.98
N VAL A 90 -6.24 -6.15 -2.09
CA VAL A 90 -6.20 -6.43 -0.65
C VAL A 90 -6.78 -7.80 -0.32
N ARG A 91 -7.84 -8.25 -0.98
CA ARG A 91 -8.51 -9.51 -0.62
C ARG A 91 -7.88 -10.75 -1.23
N ASN A 92 -7.12 -10.62 -2.32
CA ASN A 92 -6.38 -11.73 -2.91
C ASN A 92 -4.96 -11.89 -2.32
N ASP A 93 -4.50 -10.95 -1.51
CA ASP A 93 -3.21 -11.02 -0.83
C ASP A 93 -3.41 -11.39 0.65
N ASP A 94 -2.75 -12.46 1.11
CA ASP A 94 -2.97 -13.01 2.46
C ASP A 94 -2.55 -12.04 3.57
N GLU A 95 -1.43 -11.33 3.38
CA GLU A 95 -0.87 -10.42 4.37
C GLU A 95 -1.72 -9.15 4.50
N LEU A 96 -2.09 -8.55 3.37
CA LEU A 96 -2.96 -7.37 3.33
C LEU A 96 -4.39 -7.71 3.76
N ASN A 97 -4.92 -8.87 3.40
CA ASN A 97 -6.24 -9.31 3.84
C ASN A 97 -6.28 -9.48 5.35
N THR A 98 -5.21 -10.02 5.94
CA THR A 98 -5.06 -10.14 7.39
C THR A 98 -4.94 -8.76 8.04
N LEU A 99 -4.06 -7.90 7.53
CA LEU A 99 -3.85 -6.54 8.04
C LEU A 99 -5.12 -5.69 7.98
N LEU A 100 -5.94 -5.87 6.95
CA LEU A 100 -7.16 -5.09 6.66
C LEU A 100 -8.45 -5.91 6.83
N GLY A 101 -8.41 -6.96 7.66
CA GLY A 101 -9.54 -7.88 7.87
C GLY A 101 -10.81 -7.18 8.37
N GLY A 102 -10.66 -6.18 9.24
CA GLY A 102 -11.77 -5.38 9.78
C GLY A 102 -12.12 -4.11 8.98
N VAL A 103 -11.44 -3.84 7.88
CA VAL A 103 -11.59 -2.58 7.12
C VAL A 103 -12.59 -2.76 5.98
N THR A 104 -13.57 -1.86 5.89
CA THR A 104 -14.49 -1.79 4.74
C THR A 104 -13.97 -0.81 3.70
N ILE A 105 -13.75 -1.29 2.48
CA ILE A 105 -13.39 -0.44 1.34
C ILE A 105 -14.69 -0.05 0.62
N SER A 106 -15.04 1.24 0.72
CA SER A 106 -16.22 1.78 0.03
C SER A 106 -16.11 1.56 -1.47
N GLU A 107 -17.21 1.16 -2.11
CA GLU A 107 -17.28 0.85 -3.56
C GLU A 107 -16.35 -0.28 -4.04
N GLY A 108 -15.78 -1.08 -3.12
CA GLY A 108 -14.89 -2.18 -3.46
C GLY A 108 -15.58 -3.44 -3.99
N GLY A 109 -16.84 -3.67 -3.58
CA GLY A 109 -17.54 -4.93 -3.81
C GLY A 109 -16.87 -6.12 -3.10
N VAL A 110 -17.09 -7.33 -3.59
CA VAL A 110 -16.54 -8.58 -3.01
C VAL A 110 -15.76 -9.40 -4.04
N LEU A 111 -14.86 -10.28 -3.59
CA LEU A 111 -14.24 -11.25 -4.50
C LEU A 111 -15.33 -12.12 -5.14
N PRO A 112 -15.31 -12.35 -6.46
CA PRO A 112 -16.22 -13.28 -7.10
C PRO A 112 -16.01 -14.69 -6.53
N ASN A 113 -17.00 -15.22 -5.82
CA ASN A 113 -16.97 -16.58 -5.31
C ASN A 113 -18.39 -17.14 -5.30
N ILE A 114 -18.56 -18.36 -5.82
CA ILE A 114 -19.84 -19.09 -5.81
C ILE A 114 -19.57 -20.43 -5.12
N GLN A 115 -20.26 -20.68 -4.01
CA GLN A 115 -20.18 -21.96 -3.30
C GLN A 115 -20.58 -23.10 -4.24
N ALA A 116 -19.82 -24.19 -4.25
CA ALA A 116 -20.00 -25.29 -5.22
C ALA A 116 -21.42 -25.90 -5.23
N GLN A 117 -22.10 -25.85 -4.08
CA GLN A 117 -23.48 -26.32 -3.90
C GLN A 117 -24.51 -25.48 -4.67
N LEU A 118 -24.16 -24.23 -5.02
CA LEU A 118 -25.02 -23.33 -5.79
C LEU A 118 -24.83 -23.49 -7.30
N LEU A 119 -23.83 -24.26 -7.74
CA LEU A 119 -23.60 -24.50 -9.15
C LEU A 119 -24.68 -25.45 -9.70
N PRO A 120 -25.12 -25.24 -10.95
CA PRO A 120 -26.00 -26.19 -11.61
C PRO A 120 -25.38 -27.59 -11.58
N LYS A 121 -26.17 -28.59 -11.19
CA LYS A 121 -25.74 -29.99 -11.32
C LYS A 121 -25.42 -30.24 -12.79
N LYS A 122 -24.19 -30.66 -13.11
CA LYS A 122 -23.82 -31.08 -14.47
C LYS A 122 -24.64 -32.32 -14.85
N THR A 123 -25.83 -32.13 -15.42
CA THR A 123 -26.49 -33.16 -16.23
C THR A 123 -25.69 -33.25 -17.53
N LYS A 124 -25.04 -34.39 -17.77
CA LYS A 124 -24.35 -34.68 -19.05
C LYS A 124 -25.39 -34.67 -20.18
N THR A 125 -25.70 -33.52 -20.74
CA THR A 125 -26.30 -33.46 -22.08
C THR A 125 -25.17 -33.72 -23.07
N LEU A 126 -25.17 -34.92 -23.63
CA LEU A 126 -24.39 -35.28 -24.82
C LEU A 126 -24.77 -34.30 -25.94
N ARG A 127 -23.98 -33.24 -26.14
CA ARG A 127 -24.03 -32.43 -27.35
C ARG A 127 -22.61 -32.25 -27.88
N GLU A 128 -22.32 -33.15 -28.80
CA GLU A 128 -21.55 -33.01 -30.03
C GLU A 128 -20.23 -32.22 -29.99
N ALA A 129 -19.18 -32.98 -30.26
CA ALA A 129 -17.87 -32.54 -30.70
C ALA A 129 -17.96 -31.47 -31.81
N ASN A 130 -17.54 -30.23 -31.50
CA ASN A 130 -16.66 -29.40 -32.32
C ASN A 130 -16.58 -27.98 -31.77
N SER A 131 -15.56 -27.73 -30.94
CA SER A 131 -14.74 -26.49 -30.89
C SER A 131 -13.98 -26.43 -29.57
N SER A 132 -12.87 -27.16 -29.52
CA SER A 132 -11.82 -26.98 -28.51
C SER A 132 -11.22 -25.58 -28.67
N LYS A 133 -11.68 -24.63 -27.85
CA LYS A 133 -10.82 -23.58 -27.31
C LYS A 133 -10.85 -23.74 -25.81
N ASP A 134 -9.76 -24.30 -25.30
CA ASP A 134 -9.47 -24.45 -23.88
C ASP A 134 -9.52 -23.08 -23.20
N ILE A 135 -10.66 -22.78 -22.59
CA ILE A 135 -10.72 -21.81 -21.51
C ILE A 135 -10.29 -22.60 -20.28
N GLN A 136 -8.99 -22.51 -19.97
CA GLN A 136 -8.43 -23.00 -18.72
C GLN A 136 -9.25 -22.43 -17.56
N SER A 137 -10.09 -23.27 -16.99
CA SER A 137 -10.62 -23.08 -15.65
C SER A 137 -9.41 -23.04 -14.71
N GLN A 138 -9.11 -21.86 -14.18
CA GLN A 138 -8.24 -21.78 -13.02
C GLN A 138 -8.92 -22.60 -11.92
N GLU A 139 -8.24 -23.68 -11.52
CA GLU A 139 -8.57 -24.46 -10.35
C GLU A 139 -8.46 -23.54 -9.13
N PHE A 140 -9.47 -23.64 -8.26
CA PHE A 140 -9.54 -22.93 -6.99
C PHE A 140 -8.58 -23.55 -5.98
#